data_AF-A0A2E0T2H9-F1
#
_entry.id   AF-A0A2E0T2H9-F1
#
_cell.length_a   1.000
_cell.length_b   1.000
_cell.length_c   1.000
_cell.angle_alpha   90.00
_cell.angle_beta   90.00
_cell.angle_gamma   90.00
#
_symmetry.space_group_name_H-M   'P 1'
#
loop_
_entity.id
_entity.type
_entity.pdbx_description
1 polymer ?
#
loop_
_entity_poly.entity_id
_entity_poly.type
_entity_poly.pdbx_seq_one_letter_code
_entity_poly.pdbx_strand_id
1 'polypeptide(L)'
;MARIDVPDGSGLERERLLMMQLDIAMGMGAYSAAIYEKTSLPPRVREVARLRIAAANGCPVCLNTRSAHATEDGFDEATVEAVVACDLGGVHTLGDLDERERLAGEFADRFASDHHRLDDKFMADLRNSFTDVEVIELTALCAMTLGNGRFFTVLGVEADDDGHYFVNEGER
;
A
#
# COMPACT_ATOMS: atom_id res chain seq x y z
N MET A 1 -16.76 -11.03 -7.39
CA MET A 1 -17.30 -10.67 -8.72
C MET A 1 -17.60 -9.19 -8.74
N ALA A 2 -17.07 -8.49 -9.75
CA ALA A 2 -17.20 -7.05 -9.91
C ALA A 2 -18.68 -6.59 -9.98
N ARG A 3 -18.92 -5.34 -9.56
CA ARG A 3 -20.23 -4.67 -9.57
C ARG A 3 -20.57 -4.01 -10.91
N ILE A 4 -19.75 -4.25 -11.94
CA ILE A 4 -19.91 -3.77 -13.31
C ILE A 4 -19.68 -4.93 -14.28
N ASP A 5 -20.14 -4.77 -15.52
CA ASP A 5 -20.01 -5.79 -16.56
C ASP A 5 -18.56 -5.87 -17.07
N VAL A 6 -17.76 -6.73 -16.45
CA VAL A 6 -16.40 -7.06 -16.89
C VAL A 6 -16.47 -8.19 -17.93
N PRO A 7 -15.89 -8.04 -19.13
CA PRO A 7 -15.90 -9.10 -20.13
C PRO A 7 -15.24 -10.39 -19.62
N ASP A 8 -15.84 -11.53 -19.95
CA ASP A 8 -15.21 -12.84 -19.77
C ASP A 8 -13.93 -12.95 -20.60
N GLY A 9 -12.94 -13.70 -20.08
CA GLY A 9 -11.68 -13.91 -20.79
C GLY A 9 -10.60 -14.57 -19.94
N SER A 10 -9.39 -14.66 -20.47
CA SER A 10 -8.21 -15.07 -19.70
C SER A 10 -7.71 -13.94 -18.79
N GLY A 11 -6.95 -14.30 -17.75
CA GLY A 11 -6.34 -13.34 -16.81
C GLY A 11 -7.24 -13.00 -15.62
N LEU A 12 -6.72 -12.14 -14.75
CA LEU A 12 -7.41 -11.75 -13.50
C LEU A 12 -8.59 -10.80 -13.80
N GLU A 13 -9.63 -10.84 -12.96
CA GLU A 13 -10.81 -9.98 -13.10
C GLU A 13 -10.40 -8.50 -13.13
N ARG A 14 -9.45 -8.12 -12.27
CA ARG A 14 -8.87 -6.77 -12.17
C ARG A 14 -8.15 -6.33 -13.44
N GLU A 15 -7.47 -7.25 -14.13
CA GLU A 15 -6.74 -6.95 -15.38
C GLU A 15 -7.72 -6.69 -16.51
N ARG A 16 -8.71 -7.58 -16.68
CA ARG A 16 -9.77 -7.41 -17.69
C ARG A 16 -10.55 -6.12 -17.47
N LEU A 17 -10.82 -5.77 -16.21
CA LEU A 17 -11.46 -4.51 -15.83
C LEU A 17 -10.63 -3.31 -16.27
N LEU A 18 -9.32 -3.28 -15.96
CA LEU A 18 -8.44 -2.18 -16.34
C LEU A 18 -8.27 -2.06 -17.86
N MET A 19 -8.33 -3.18 -18.60
CA MET A 19 -8.31 -3.18 -20.07
C MET A 19 -9.52 -2.49 -20.71
N MET A 20 -10.64 -2.35 -19.98
CA MET A 20 -11.80 -1.58 -20.44
C MET A 20 -11.52 -0.06 -20.52
N GLN A 21 -10.51 0.44 -19.79
CA GLN A 21 -10.05 1.83 -19.80
C GLN A 21 -8.52 1.91 -19.76
N LEU A 22 -7.90 1.67 -20.92
CA LEU A 22 -6.45 1.55 -21.06
C LEU A 22 -5.68 2.79 -20.57
N ASP A 23 -6.17 4.00 -20.82
CA ASP A 23 -5.49 5.23 -20.39
C ASP A 23 -5.42 5.33 -18.85
N ILE A 24 -6.48 4.89 -18.16
CA ILE A 24 -6.51 4.80 -16.70
C ILE A 24 -5.53 3.74 -16.21
N ALA A 25 -5.53 2.55 -16.85
CA ALA A 25 -4.61 1.48 -16.52
C ALA A 25 -3.14 1.91 -16.65
N MET A 26 -2.80 2.62 -17.73
CA MET A 26 -1.46 3.15 -17.96
C MET A 26 -1.06 4.19 -16.91
N GLY A 27 -1.97 5.09 -16.53
CA GLY A 27 -1.73 6.07 -15.47
C GLY A 27 -1.49 5.42 -14.11
N MET A 28 -2.32 4.43 -13.74
CA MET A 28 -2.15 3.64 -12.52
C MET A 28 -0.81 2.89 -12.52
N GLY A 29 -0.45 2.26 -13.65
CA GLY A 29 0.82 1.56 -13.81
C GLY A 29 2.03 2.49 -13.67
N ALA A 30 1.99 3.67 -14.28
CA ALA A 30 3.06 4.66 -14.18
C ALA A 30 3.27 5.16 -12.74
N TYR A 31 2.18 5.38 -11.99
CA TYR A 31 2.26 5.75 -10.58
C TYR A 31 2.81 4.59 -9.74
N SER A 32 2.31 3.36 -9.98
CA SER A 32 2.81 2.14 -9.34
C SER A 32 4.32 1.97 -9.53
N ALA A 33 4.83 2.11 -10.75
CA ALA A 33 6.25 2.01 -11.05
C ALA A 33 7.07 3.11 -10.36
N ALA A 34 6.55 4.34 -10.24
CA ALA A 34 7.24 5.40 -9.50
C ALA A 34 7.41 5.06 -8.01
N ILE A 35 6.42 4.41 -7.40
CA ILE A 35 6.42 4.07 -5.98
C ILE A 35 7.14 2.76 -5.67
N TYR A 36 7.04 1.76 -6.53
CA TYR A 36 7.59 0.43 -6.24
C TYR A 36 9.00 0.21 -6.81
N GLU A 37 9.37 0.91 -7.88
CA GLU A 37 10.66 0.69 -8.57
C GLU A 37 11.64 1.87 -8.49
N LYS A 38 11.16 3.08 -8.20
CA LYS A 38 11.95 4.32 -8.29
C LYS A 38 12.05 5.10 -6.98
N THR A 39 11.47 4.57 -5.91
CA THR A 39 11.48 5.16 -4.58
C THR A 39 12.84 4.98 -3.88
N SER A 40 13.16 5.90 -2.97
CA SER A 40 14.22 5.75 -1.98
C SER A 40 13.77 5.07 -0.68
N LEU A 41 12.47 4.87 -0.47
CA LEU A 41 11.94 4.24 0.75
C LEU A 41 12.34 2.76 0.86
N PRO A 42 12.86 2.33 2.03
CA PRO A 42 13.17 0.93 2.28
C PRO A 42 11.94 0.01 2.07
N PRO A 43 12.11 -1.22 1.54
CA PRO A 43 11.01 -2.14 1.28
C PRO A 43 10.09 -2.37 2.48
N ARG A 44 10.65 -2.63 3.66
CA ARG A 44 9.86 -2.85 4.89
C ARG A 44 9.02 -1.63 5.28
N VAL A 45 9.59 -0.42 5.19
CA VAL A 45 8.87 0.83 5.48
C VAL A 45 7.69 1.02 4.54
N ARG A 46 7.88 0.74 3.24
CA ARG A 46 6.81 0.77 2.24
C ARG A 46 5.72 -0.25 2.57
N GLU A 47 6.13 -1.47 2.90
CA GLU A 47 5.21 -2.57 3.17
C GLU A 47 4.34 -2.31 4.39
N VAL A 48 4.91 -1.76 5.47
CA VAL A 48 4.14 -1.33 6.65
C VAL A 48 3.09 -0.30 6.26
N ALA A 49 3.48 0.80 5.62
CA ALA A 49 2.54 1.86 5.24
C ALA A 49 1.42 1.32 4.32
N ARG A 50 1.78 0.50 3.32
CA ARG A 50 0.84 -0.12 2.40
C ARG A 50 -0.16 -1.04 3.11
N LEU A 51 0.32 -1.93 3.99
CA LEU A 51 -0.54 -2.85 4.75
C LEU A 51 -1.52 -2.11 5.65
N ARG A 52 -1.07 -1.02 6.28
CA ARG A 52 -1.93 -0.15 7.10
C ARG A 52 -3.04 0.51 6.28
N ILE A 53 -2.73 1.04 5.10
CA ILE A 53 -3.76 1.56 4.17
C ILE A 53 -4.69 0.44 3.68
N ALA A 54 -4.16 -0.74 3.36
CA ALA A 54 -4.95 -1.88 2.92
C ALA A 54 -5.96 -2.33 4.00
N ALA A 55 -5.52 -2.39 5.26
CA ALA A 55 -6.37 -2.65 6.42
C ALA A 55 -7.44 -1.57 6.59
N ALA A 56 -7.08 -0.28 6.48
CA ALA A 56 -8.03 0.83 6.56
C ALA A 56 -9.10 0.80 5.46
N ASN A 57 -8.75 0.36 4.26
CA ASN A 57 -9.69 0.23 3.15
C ASN A 57 -10.53 -1.05 3.18
N GLY A 58 -10.13 -2.07 3.96
CA GLY A 58 -10.70 -3.41 3.87
C GLY A 58 -10.62 -3.99 2.46
N CYS A 59 -9.53 -3.73 1.74
CA CYS A 59 -9.33 -4.13 0.34
C CYS A 59 -8.75 -5.56 0.27
N PRO A 60 -9.48 -6.59 -0.18
CA PRO A 60 -9.00 -7.97 -0.19
C PRO A 60 -7.80 -8.18 -1.12
N VAL A 61 -7.83 -7.59 -2.33
CA VAL A 61 -6.71 -7.62 -3.29
C VAL A 61 -5.43 -7.07 -2.66
N CYS A 62 -5.56 -5.93 -1.99
CA CYS A 62 -4.45 -5.24 -1.37
C CYS A 62 -3.90 -6.05 -0.18
N LEU A 63 -4.77 -6.60 0.66
CA LEU A 63 -4.36 -7.43 1.80
C LEU A 63 -3.75 -8.78 1.38
N ASN A 64 -4.11 -9.29 0.21
CA ASN A 64 -3.50 -10.50 -0.37
C ASN A 64 -2.09 -10.25 -0.92
N THR A 65 -1.80 -9.02 -1.35
CA THR A 65 -0.50 -8.67 -1.96
C THR A 65 0.65 -8.77 -0.96
N ARG A 66 1.80 -9.33 -1.37
CA ARG A 66 3.06 -9.37 -0.61
C ARG A 66 4.20 -8.72 -1.40
N SER A 67 5.07 -7.97 -0.73
CA SER A 67 6.33 -7.51 -1.30
C SER A 67 7.42 -8.58 -1.15
N ALA A 68 7.98 -9.04 -2.28
CA ALA A 68 9.08 -10.00 -2.28
C ALA A 68 10.32 -9.43 -1.55
N HIS A 69 10.66 -8.17 -1.81
CA HIS A 69 11.81 -7.51 -1.17
C HIS A 69 11.61 -7.29 0.33
N ALA A 70 10.39 -6.97 0.79
CA ALA A 70 10.14 -6.89 2.22
C ALA A 70 10.34 -8.27 2.88
N THR A 71 9.86 -9.34 2.24
CA THR A 71 10.08 -10.72 2.71
C THR A 71 11.57 -11.09 2.74
N GLU A 72 12.34 -10.71 1.72
CA GLU A 72 13.81 -10.88 1.70
C GLU A 72 14.49 -10.13 2.85
N ASP A 73 13.97 -8.96 3.23
CA ASP A 73 14.40 -8.17 4.39
C ASP A 73 13.82 -8.69 5.73
N GLY A 74 13.30 -9.92 5.77
CA GLY A 74 12.77 -10.55 6.97
C GLY A 74 11.39 -10.05 7.42
N PHE A 75 10.61 -9.45 6.51
CA PHE A 75 9.21 -9.10 6.77
C PHE A 75 8.34 -10.33 6.48
N ASP A 76 8.27 -11.21 7.48
CA ASP A 76 7.56 -12.48 7.37
C ASP A 76 6.04 -12.35 7.62
N GLU A 77 5.31 -13.45 7.43
CA GLU A 77 3.85 -13.45 7.60
C GLU A 77 3.40 -13.11 9.02
N ALA A 78 4.21 -13.46 10.04
CA ALA A 78 3.92 -13.07 11.42
C ALA A 78 3.99 -11.54 11.59
N THR A 79 4.96 -10.88 10.95
CA THR A 79 5.06 -9.43 10.91
C THR A 79 3.87 -8.80 10.16
N VAL A 80 3.47 -9.39 9.02
CA VAL A 80 2.28 -8.95 8.26
C VAL A 80 1.03 -9.01 9.13
N GLU A 81 0.76 -10.15 9.77
CA GLU A 81 -0.40 -10.34 10.65
C GLU A 81 -0.41 -9.31 11.78
N ALA A 82 0.74 -9.07 12.40
CA ALA A 82 0.86 -8.12 13.50
C ALA A 82 0.61 -6.66 13.02
N VAL A 83 1.14 -6.28 11.86
CA VAL A 83 0.91 -4.95 11.24
C VAL A 83 -0.55 -4.76 10.87
N VAL A 84 -1.21 -5.77 10.31
CA VAL A 84 -2.62 -5.68 9.93
C VAL A 84 -3.54 -5.64 11.16
N ALA A 85 -3.20 -6.36 12.23
CA ALA A 85 -4.01 -6.45 13.45
C ALA A 85 -4.01 -5.19 14.32
N CYS A 86 -3.10 -4.25 14.09
CA CYS A 86 -3.03 -3.01 14.88
C CYS A 86 -4.27 -2.12 14.68
N ASP A 87 -4.74 -1.48 15.74
CA ASP A 87 -5.83 -0.49 15.65
C ASP A 87 -5.41 0.72 14.81
N LEU A 88 -6.28 1.16 13.91
CA LEU A 88 -6.04 2.34 13.07
C LEU A 88 -5.86 3.59 13.94
N GLY A 89 -4.69 4.21 13.85
CA GLY A 89 -4.35 5.44 14.57
C GLY A 89 -3.89 5.21 16.00
N GLY A 90 -3.68 3.94 16.39
CA GLY A 90 -3.04 3.55 17.63
C GLY A 90 -1.52 3.67 17.56
N VAL A 91 -0.86 3.60 18.73
CA VAL A 91 0.59 3.43 18.79
C VAL A 91 0.89 1.98 18.40
N HIS A 92 1.65 1.77 17.33
CA HIS A 92 2.09 0.44 16.95
C HIS A 92 3.01 -0.12 18.04
N THR A 93 2.53 -1.08 18.81
CA THR A 93 3.30 -1.79 19.84
C THR A 93 3.94 -3.06 19.31
N LEU A 94 4.21 -3.09 18.01
CA LEU A 94 4.88 -4.21 17.36
C LEU A 94 6.36 -4.12 17.73
N GLY A 95 6.80 -5.01 18.62
CA GLY A 95 8.15 -4.97 19.20
C GLY A 95 9.28 -5.10 18.16
N ASP A 96 8.96 -5.62 16.98
CA ASP A 96 9.93 -5.86 15.90
C ASP A 96 9.95 -4.74 14.84
N LEU A 97 9.08 -3.73 14.95
CA LEU A 97 9.14 -2.57 14.07
C LEU A 97 10.18 -1.57 14.56
N ASP A 98 11.03 -1.10 13.64
CA ASP A 98 11.90 0.02 13.91
C ASP A 98 11.14 1.36 13.95
N GLU A 99 11.85 2.43 14.32
CA GLU A 99 11.23 3.75 14.44
C GLU A 99 10.66 4.27 13.12
N ARG A 100 11.33 4.00 11.99
CA ARG A 100 10.88 4.46 10.67
C ARG A 100 9.62 3.69 10.23
N GLU A 101 9.60 2.39 10.46
CA GLU A 101 8.44 1.53 10.20
C GLU A 101 7.24 1.94 11.05
N ARG A 102 7.45 2.17 12.35
CA ARG A 102 6.43 2.64 13.29
C ARG A 102 5.83 3.98 12.83
N LEU A 103 6.68 4.95 12.49
CA LEU A 103 6.25 6.26 11.99
C LEU A 103 5.52 6.17 10.65
N ALA A 104 5.95 5.30 9.74
CA ALA A 104 5.28 5.09 8.45
C ALA A 104 3.89 4.48 8.62
N GLY A 105 3.73 3.51 9.53
CA GLY A 105 2.43 2.96 9.88
C GLY A 105 1.50 3.99 10.51
N GLU A 106 2.01 4.83 11.43
CA GLU A 106 1.24 5.91 12.06
C GLU A 106 0.85 7.00 11.06
N PHE A 107 1.75 7.34 10.12
CA PHE A 107 1.46 8.24 9.01
C PHE A 107 0.32 7.69 8.16
N ALA A 108 0.41 6.42 7.74
CA ALA A 108 -0.59 5.76 6.91
C ALA A 108 -1.98 5.72 7.59
N ASP A 109 -2.01 5.37 8.88
CA ASP A 109 -3.25 5.32 9.65
C ASP A 109 -3.93 6.70 9.75
N ARG A 110 -3.15 7.75 10.08
CA ARG A 110 -3.66 9.13 10.13
C ARG A 110 -4.10 9.58 8.73
N PHE A 111 -3.32 9.30 7.70
CA PHE A 111 -3.64 9.65 6.31
C PHE A 111 -4.98 9.05 5.86
N ALA A 112 -5.26 7.78 6.20
CA ALA A 112 -6.49 7.10 5.81
C ALA A 112 -7.72 7.52 6.63
N SER A 113 -7.55 7.81 7.93
CA SER A 113 -8.64 8.06 8.87
C SER A 113 -8.97 9.54 9.06
N ASP A 114 -7.95 10.38 9.27
CA ASP A 114 -8.07 11.82 9.48
C ASP A 114 -6.73 12.52 9.22
N HIS A 115 -6.49 12.85 7.94
CA HIS A 115 -5.24 13.44 7.47
C HIS A 115 -4.94 14.81 8.10
N HIS A 116 -5.91 15.50 8.71
CA HIS A 116 -5.66 16.73 9.46
C HIS A 116 -4.88 16.50 10.76
N ARG A 117 -4.81 15.24 11.23
CA ARG A 117 -3.95 14.83 12.36
C ARG A 117 -2.49 14.66 11.98
N LEU A 118 -2.12 14.79 10.71
CA LEU A 118 -0.74 14.96 10.28
C LEU A 118 -0.32 16.42 10.54
N ASP A 119 -0.36 16.81 11.81
CA ASP A 119 -0.11 18.18 12.27
C ASP A 119 1.39 18.54 12.23
N ASP A 120 1.70 19.82 12.46
CA ASP A 120 3.08 20.33 12.42
C ASP A 120 4.01 19.57 13.36
N LYS A 121 3.50 19.10 14.51
CA LYS A 121 4.27 18.31 15.46
C LYS A 121 4.63 16.95 14.87
N PHE A 122 3.65 16.21 14.36
CA PHE A 122 3.90 14.90 13.75
C PHE A 122 4.82 15.01 12.54
N MET A 123 4.63 16.03 11.70
CA MET A 123 5.50 16.27 10.55
C MET A 123 6.94 16.63 10.97
N ALA A 124 7.13 17.36 12.07
CA ALA A 124 8.46 17.62 12.63
C ALA A 124 9.11 16.34 13.17
N ASP A 125 8.36 15.50 13.88
CA ASP A 125 8.84 14.22 14.39
C ASP A 125 9.23 13.26 13.25
N LEU A 126 8.40 13.16 12.22
CA LEU A 126 8.66 12.37 11.01
C LEU A 126 9.97 12.79 10.32
N ARG A 127 10.20 14.10 10.19
CA ARG A 127 11.40 14.66 9.56
C ARG A 127 12.71 14.43 10.34
N ASN A 128 12.65 13.97 11.59
CA ASN A 128 13.85 13.53 12.30
C ASN A 128 14.36 12.17 11.81
N SER A 129 13.48 11.38 11.18
CA SER A 129 13.78 10.03 10.72
C SER A 129 13.73 9.88 9.20
N PHE A 130 13.08 10.82 8.49
CA PHE A 130 12.87 10.80 7.04
C PHE A 130 13.38 12.09 6.38
N THR A 131 13.95 11.96 5.18
CA THR A 131 14.26 13.11 4.32
C THR A 131 12.99 13.68 3.69
N ASP A 132 13.04 14.93 3.21
CA ASP A 132 11.91 15.55 2.50
C ASP A 132 11.48 14.76 1.25
N VAL A 133 12.44 14.12 0.57
CA VAL A 133 12.16 13.24 -0.58
C VAL A 133 11.38 12.01 -0.13
N GLU A 134 11.82 11.35 0.94
CA GLU A 134 11.14 10.17 1.48
C GLU A 134 9.73 10.50 2.00
N VAL A 135 9.53 11.69 2.58
CA VAL A 135 8.19 12.16 3.00
C VAL A 135 7.25 12.32 1.80
N ILE A 136 7.74 12.86 0.67
CA ILE A 136 6.97 12.94 -0.58
C ILE A 136 6.60 11.53 -1.06
N GLU A 137 7.56 10.62 -1.08
CA GLU A 137 7.36 9.23 -1.51
C GLU A 137 6.37 8.48 -0.62
N LEU A 138 6.47 8.66 0.71
CA LEU A 138 5.55 8.02 1.69
C LEU A 138 4.13 8.54 1.52
N THR A 139 3.99 9.86 1.34
CA THR A 139 2.70 10.50 1.07
C THR A 139 2.09 9.98 -0.23
N ALA A 140 2.91 9.87 -1.28
CA ALA A 140 2.47 9.40 -2.58
C ALA A 140 2.10 7.91 -2.58
N LEU A 141 2.83 7.07 -1.85
CA LEU A 141 2.48 5.67 -1.60
C LEU A 141 1.12 5.57 -0.91
N CYS A 142 0.90 6.33 0.17
CA CYS A 142 -0.37 6.33 0.90
C CYS A 142 -1.54 6.80 0.01
N ALA A 143 -1.34 7.88 -0.76
CA ALA A 143 -2.35 8.39 -1.68
C ALA A 143 -2.74 7.37 -2.75
N MET A 144 -1.74 6.75 -3.40
CA MET A 144 -1.97 5.75 -4.45
C MET A 144 -2.66 4.51 -3.90
N THR A 145 -2.18 3.95 -2.79
CA THR A 145 -2.74 2.74 -2.18
C THR A 145 -4.15 2.98 -1.62
N LEU A 146 -4.41 4.17 -1.07
CA LEU A 146 -5.74 4.54 -0.58
C LEU A 146 -6.73 4.65 -1.74
N GLY A 147 -6.35 5.39 -2.79
CA GLY A 147 -7.17 5.60 -3.98
C GLY A 147 -7.45 4.31 -4.73
N ASN A 148 -6.40 3.53 -5.03
CA ASN A 148 -6.53 2.28 -5.77
C ASN A 148 -7.28 1.22 -4.96
N GLY A 149 -7.04 1.13 -3.65
CA GLY A 149 -7.78 0.20 -2.79
C GLY A 149 -9.27 0.53 -2.78
N ARG A 150 -9.65 1.81 -2.65
CA ARG A 150 -11.05 2.24 -2.73
C ARG A 150 -11.64 2.03 -4.12
N PHE A 151 -10.86 2.25 -5.18
CA PHE A 151 -11.27 1.95 -6.56
C PHE A 151 -11.71 0.49 -6.71
N PHE A 152 -10.87 -0.47 -6.27
CA PHE A 152 -11.20 -1.89 -6.34
C PHE A 152 -12.35 -2.29 -5.41
N THR A 153 -12.36 -1.80 -4.17
CA THR A 153 -13.45 -2.10 -3.21
C THR A 153 -14.81 -1.56 -3.69
N VAL A 154 -14.85 -0.35 -4.26
CA VAL A 154 -16.09 0.22 -4.82
C VAL A 154 -16.60 -0.62 -5.98
N LEU A 155 -15.70 -1.12 -6.83
CA LEU A 155 -16.03 -1.97 -7.97
C LEU A 155 -16.26 -3.44 -7.59
N GLY A 156 -16.08 -3.83 -6.33
CA GLY A 156 -16.32 -5.21 -5.87
C GLY A 156 -15.36 -6.25 -6.45
N VAL A 157 -14.14 -5.84 -6.78
CA VAL A 157 -13.10 -6.74 -7.27
C VAL A 157 -12.58 -7.59 -6.11
N GLU A 158 -12.57 -8.91 -6.29
CA GLU A 158 -12.06 -9.87 -5.30
C GLU A 158 -10.59 -10.20 -5.58
N ALA A 159 -9.90 -10.76 -4.58
CA ALA A 159 -8.58 -11.34 -4.80
C ALA A 159 -8.74 -12.70 -5.51
N ASP A 160 -8.10 -12.85 -6.67
CA ASP A 160 -8.16 -14.04 -7.53
C ASP A 160 -6.76 -14.55 -7.94
N ASP A 161 -5.72 -14.14 -7.20
CA ASP A 161 -4.31 -14.48 -7.43
C ASP A 161 -3.57 -14.84 -6.13
N ASP A 162 -2.29 -15.21 -6.27
CA ASP A 162 -1.39 -15.50 -5.15
C ASP A 162 -0.80 -14.22 -4.51
N GLY A 163 -1.26 -13.03 -4.92
CA GLY A 163 -0.98 -11.77 -4.23
C GLY A 163 0.37 -11.13 -4.56
N HIS A 164 0.52 -10.64 -5.79
CA HIS A 164 1.69 -9.85 -6.20
C HIS A 164 1.31 -8.44 -6.64
N TYR A 165 2.28 -7.52 -6.57
CA TYR A 165 2.10 -6.16 -7.08
C TYR A 165 1.75 -6.18 -8.57
N PHE A 166 1.01 -5.16 -9.01
CA PHE A 166 0.70 -4.94 -10.44
C PHE A 166 1.95 -4.76 -11.31
N VAL A 167 3.09 -4.46 -10.69
CA VAL A 167 4.40 -4.47 -11.31
C VAL A 167 5.18 -5.67 -10.79
N ASN A 168 5.85 -6.38 -11.69
CA ASN A 168 6.65 -7.53 -11.34
C ASN A 168 7.93 -7.03 -10.63
N GLU A 169 7.92 -6.95 -9.30
CA GLU A 169 9.11 -6.55 -8.50
C GLU A 169 10.26 -7.58 -8.61
N GLY A 170 10.08 -8.71 -9.30
CA GLY A 170 11.04 -9.80 -9.42
C GLY A 170 11.95 -9.81 -10.66
N GLU A 171 11.94 -8.78 -11.52
CA GLU A 171 12.83 -8.70 -12.68
C GLU A 171 13.73 -7.44 -12.62
N ARG A 172 14.75 -7.48 -11.75
CA ARG A 172 15.98 -6.69 -11.95
C ARG A 172 17.19 -7.30 -11.25
#